data_AF-A0A7Z9ZJV2-F1
#
_entry.id   AF-A0A7Z9ZJV2-F1
#
_cell.length_a   1.000
_cell.length_b   1.000
_cell.length_c   1.000
_cell.angle_alpha   90.00
_cell.angle_beta   90.00
_cell.angle_gamma   90.00
#
_symmetry.space_group_name_H-M   'P 1'
#
loop_
_entity.id
_entity.type
_entity.pdbx_description
1 polymer ?
#
loop_
_entity_poly.entity_id
_entity_poly.type
_entity_poly.pdbx_seq_one_letter_code
_entity_poly.pdbx_strand_id
1 'polypeptide(L)'
;MVTVQVSVVPLEGSLTVERKVEIQGLEPGFTATVAPDVVEVILSGPLPVLEQLTEEDVRVLVDLLGLNPGIHSLEPEVVAPPDVKTETVIPSSVQVEITLLATPTSER
;
A
#
# COMPACT_ATOMS: atom_id res chain seq x y z
N MET A 1 -6.99 -38.13 31.26
CA MET A 1 -6.74 -36.82 30.64
C MET A 1 -6.52 -37.05 29.16
N VAL A 2 -7.28 -36.38 28.29
CA VAL A 2 -7.16 -36.51 26.84
C VAL A 2 -6.64 -35.17 26.33
N THR A 3 -5.38 -35.14 25.90
CA THR A 3 -4.77 -33.94 25.34
C THR A 3 -5.05 -33.94 23.85
N VAL A 4 -6.04 -33.16 23.42
CA VAL A 4 -6.34 -33.01 22.00
C VAL A 4 -5.28 -32.09 21.40
N GLN A 5 -4.31 -32.69 20.72
CA GLN A 5 -3.30 -31.95 19.96
C GLN A 5 -3.93 -31.62 18.60
N VAL A 6 -4.52 -30.43 18.50
CA VAL A 6 -5.00 -29.94 17.20
C VAL A 6 -3.78 -29.42 16.44
N SER A 7 -3.27 -30.23 15.52
CA SER A 7 -2.33 -29.76 14.51
C SER A 7 -3.15 -28.98 13.48
N VAL A 8 -3.30 -27.66 13.71
CA VAL A 8 -3.81 -26.75 12.67
C VAL A 8 -2.74 -26.66 11.58
N VAL A 9 -2.93 -27.39 10.50
CA VAL A 9 -2.20 -27.12 9.26
C VAL A 9 -2.72 -25.77 8.77
N PRO A 10 -1.88 -24.75 8.55
CA PRO A 10 -2.38 -23.49 8.01
C PRO A 10 -2.98 -23.79 6.64
N LEU A 11 -4.28 -23.58 6.49
CA LEU A 11 -4.88 -23.44 5.17
C LEU A 11 -4.36 -22.11 4.64
N GLU A 12 -3.27 -22.20 3.88
CA GLU A 12 -2.71 -21.08 3.14
C GLU A 12 -3.68 -20.73 2.01
N GLY A 13 -4.14 -19.49 2.00
CA GLY A 13 -4.92 -18.91 0.92
C GLY A 13 -4.18 -17.73 0.31
N SER A 14 -4.65 -17.31 -0.85
CA SER A 14 -4.26 -16.04 -1.47
C SER A 14 -5.48 -15.11 -1.50
N LEU A 15 -5.26 -13.85 -1.15
CA LEU A 15 -6.24 -12.78 -1.20
C LEU A 15 -5.69 -11.66 -2.07
N THR A 16 -6.41 -11.35 -3.14
CA THR A 16 -6.11 -10.20 -3.99
C THR A 16 -6.89 -9.00 -3.48
N VAL A 17 -6.19 -7.93 -3.09
CA VAL A 17 -6.80 -6.67 -2.66
C VAL A 17 -6.26 -5.51 -3.49
N GLU A 18 -7.18 -4.66 -3.96
CA GLU A 18 -6.83 -3.41 -4.61
C GLU A 18 -6.70 -2.32 -3.56
N ARG A 19 -5.53 -1.69 -3.45
CA ARG A 19 -5.26 -0.64 -2.47
C ARG A 19 -4.87 0.65 -3.18
N LYS A 20 -5.31 1.76 -2.60
CA LYS A 20 -4.90 3.09 -3.06
C LYS A 20 -3.52 3.43 -2.52
N VAL A 21 -2.71 4.02 -3.37
CA VAL A 21 -1.37 4.49 -3.03
C VAL A 21 -1.49 5.82 -2.30
N GLU A 22 -1.05 5.84 -1.05
CA GLU A 22 -0.95 7.03 -0.23
C GLU A 22 0.44 7.65 -0.37
N ILE A 23 0.46 8.96 -0.62
CA ILE A 23 1.68 9.72 -0.75
C ILE A 23 2.10 10.24 0.63
N GLN A 24 3.33 9.91 1.04
CA GLN A 24 3.91 10.35 2.31
C GLN A 24 5.12 11.28 2.06
N GLY A 25 5.34 12.23 2.97
CA GLY A 25 6.48 13.13 2.90
C GLY A 25 6.36 14.27 1.89
N LEU A 26 5.15 14.58 1.39
CA LEU A 26 4.90 15.72 0.51
C LEU A 26 4.91 17.04 1.29
N GLU A 27 5.76 17.98 0.88
CA GLU A 27 5.83 19.31 1.49
C GLU A 27 4.56 20.15 1.21
N PRO A 28 4.07 20.93 2.20
CA PRO A 28 2.92 21.81 2.00
C PRO A 28 3.26 22.89 0.97
N GLY A 29 2.62 22.81 -0.21
CA GLY A 29 2.94 23.66 -1.37
C GLY A 29 3.37 22.86 -2.62
N PHE A 30 3.52 21.55 -2.50
CA PHE A 30 3.69 20.64 -3.64
C PHE A 30 2.48 19.72 -3.75
N THR A 31 2.15 19.31 -4.97
CA THR A 31 1.17 18.25 -5.25
C THR A 31 1.89 17.13 -5.96
N ALA A 32 1.58 15.91 -5.58
CA ALA A 32 2.06 14.74 -6.28
C ALA A 32 0.86 13.98 -6.83
N THR A 33 0.93 13.63 -8.10
CA THR A 33 -0.06 12.81 -8.77
C THR A 33 0.58 11.46 -9.03
N VAL A 34 0.05 10.42 -8.40
CA VAL A 34 0.47 9.04 -8.63
C VAL A 34 -0.42 8.41 -9.71
N ALA A 35 0.19 7.75 -10.68
CA ALA A 35 -0.51 7.04 -11.73
C ALA A 35 0.20 5.70 -12.01
N PRO A 36 -0.50 4.57 -11.88
CA PRO A 36 -1.85 4.41 -11.32
C PRO A 36 -1.91 4.65 -9.80
N ASP A 37 -3.00 5.25 -9.30
CA ASP A 37 -3.23 5.45 -7.85
C ASP A 37 -3.78 4.20 -7.15
N VAL A 38 -4.12 3.16 -7.93
CA VAL A 38 -4.59 1.87 -7.44
C VAL A 38 -3.58 0.81 -7.84
N VAL A 39 -3.13 0.03 -6.87
CA VAL A 39 -2.27 -1.13 -7.08
C VAL A 39 -2.95 -2.38 -6.55
N GLU A 40 -2.77 -3.48 -7.26
CA GLU A 40 -3.23 -4.79 -6.86
C GLU A 40 -2.15 -5.45 -6.00
N VAL A 41 -2.49 -5.81 -4.77
CA VAL A 41 -1.62 -6.49 -3.83
C VAL A 41 -2.17 -7.89 -3.62
N ILE A 42 -1.38 -8.89 -3.99
CA ILE A 42 -1.66 -10.30 -3.77
C ILE A 42 -0.98 -10.69 -2.47
N LEU A 43 -1.82 -11.01 -1.47
CA LEU A 43 -1.41 -11.38 -0.13
C LEU A 43 -1.57 -12.89 0.03
N SER A 44 -0.57 -13.53 0.64
CA SER A 44 -0.62 -14.97 0.93
C SER A 44 -0.36 -15.21 2.40
N GLY A 45 -1.17 -16.09 2.98
CA GLY A 45 -1.11 -16.36 4.42
C GLY A 45 -2.26 -17.25 4.90
N PRO A 46 -2.41 -17.38 6.23
CA PRO A 46 -3.47 -18.18 6.83
C PRO A 46 -4.84 -17.55 6.54
N LEU A 47 -5.80 -18.35 6.03
CA LEU A 47 -7.18 -17.89 5.76
C LEU A 47 -7.78 -17.03 6.88
N PRO A 48 -7.69 -17.41 8.18
CA PRO A 48 -8.29 -16.64 9.26
C PRO A 48 -7.70 -15.24 9.41
N VAL A 49 -6.44 -15.03 9.02
CA VAL A 49 -5.79 -13.72 9.07
C VAL A 49 -6.25 -12.88 7.87
N LEU A 50 -6.33 -13.49 6.68
CA LEU A 50 -6.88 -12.84 5.48
C LEU A 50 -8.35 -12.43 5.66
N GLU A 51 -9.15 -13.22 6.37
CA GLU A 51 -10.55 -12.88 6.69
C GLU A 51 -10.70 -11.77 7.75
N GLN A 52 -9.70 -11.59 8.61
CA GLN A 52 -9.68 -10.55 9.64
C GLN A 52 -9.01 -9.25 9.16
N LEU A 53 -8.25 -9.31 8.07
CA LEU A 53 -7.59 -8.16 7.48
C LEU A 53 -8.60 -7.11 7.04
N THR A 54 -8.38 -5.88 7.47
CA THR A 54 -9.18 -4.72 7.05
C THR A 54 -8.37 -3.81 6.13
N GLU A 55 -9.05 -2.84 5.51
CA GLU A 55 -8.41 -1.84 4.66
C GLU A 55 -7.39 -0.98 5.42
N GLU A 56 -7.50 -0.88 6.75
CA GLU A 56 -6.58 -0.11 7.59
C GLU A 56 -5.28 -0.86 7.90
N ASP A 57 -5.31 -2.20 7.83
CA ASP A 57 -4.17 -3.09 8.12
C ASP A 57 -3.20 -3.17 6.94
N VAL A 58 -3.69 -2.99 5.70
CA VAL A 58 -2.90 -3.02 4.47
C VAL A 58 -2.84 -1.62 3.88
N ARG A 59 -1.71 -0.95 4.08
CA ARG A 59 -1.48 0.39 3.54
C ARG A 59 -0.41 0.36 2.48
N VAL A 60 -0.59 1.17 1.45
CA VAL A 60 0.38 1.29 0.37
C VAL A 60 0.91 2.72 0.41
N LEU A 61 2.17 2.88 0.77
CA LEU A 61 2.80 4.17 1.00
C LEU A 61 3.88 4.42 -0.06
N VAL A 62 3.98 5.66 -0.51
CA VAL A 62 5.09 6.11 -1.35
C VAL A 62 5.73 7.34 -0.72
N ASP A 63 7.00 7.23 -0.40
CA ASP A 63 7.79 8.33 0.14
C ASP A 63 8.28 9.27 -0.97
N LEU A 64 7.87 10.54 -0.87
CA LEU A 64 8.33 11.63 -1.74
C LEU A 64 9.22 12.65 -1.03
N LEU A 65 9.66 12.32 0.19
CA LEU A 65 10.39 13.23 1.05
C LEU A 65 11.71 13.67 0.39
N GLY A 66 11.88 14.97 0.15
CA GLY A 66 13.09 15.54 -0.44
C GLY A 66 13.22 15.34 -1.96
N LEU A 67 12.16 14.92 -2.65
CA LEU A 67 12.14 14.84 -4.11
C LEU A 67 11.82 16.18 -4.76
N ASN A 68 12.53 16.49 -5.85
CA ASN A 68 12.27 17.67 -6.66
C ASN A 68 11.06 17.47 -7.58
N PRO A 69 10.37 18.57 -7.98
CA PRO A 69 9.30 18.50 -8.97
C PRO A 69 9.78 17.87 -10.27
N GLY A 70 9.00 16.93 -10.79
CA GLY A 70 9.36 16.08 -11.92
C GLY A 70 8.62 14.74 -11.89
N ILE A 71 8.89 13.91 -12.90
CA ILE A 71 8.37 12.55 -12.99
C ILE A 71 9.39 11.60 -12.38
N HIS A 72 8.98 10.86 -11.34
CA HIS A 72 9.77 9.85 -10.66
C HIS A 72 9.04 8.52 -10.70
N SER A 73 9.77 7.43 -10.94
CA SER A 73 9.21 6.08 -10.81
C SER A 73 9.64 5.54 -9.46
N LEU A 74 8.66 5.28 -8.60
CA LEU A 74 8.88 4.81 -7.24
C LEU A 74 8.13 3.51 -7.03
N GLU A 75 8.69 2.66 -6.18
CA GLU A 75 8.08 1.40 -5.81
C GLU A 75 7.20 1.65 -4.57
N PRO A 76 5.89 1.35 -4.65
CA PRO A 76 5.01 1.51 -3.50
C PRO A 76 5.36 0.49 -2.42
N GLU A 77 5.52 0.97 -1.19
CA GLU A 77 5.77 0.13 -0.03
C GLU A 77 4.45 -0.36 0.57
N VAL A 78 4.27 -1.67 0.62
CA VAL A 78 3.10 -2.30 1.22
C VAL A 78 3.39 -2.57 2.69
N VAL A 79 2.70 -1.86 3.58
CA VAL A 79 2.68 -2.11 5.01
C VAL A 79 1.53 -3.07 5.30
N ALA A 80 1.89 -4.30 5.70
CA ALA A 80 0.97 -5.36 6.07
C ALA A 80 1.40 -6.00 7.40
N PRO A 81 0.49 -6.65 8.15
CA PRO A 81 0.82 -7.33 9.40
C PRO A 81 1.77 -8.52 9.19
N PRO A 82 2.58 -8.87 10.21
CA PRO A 82 3.65 -9.87 10.09
C PRO A 82 3.16 -11.31 9.80
N ASP A 83 1.90 -11.60 10.08
CA ASP A 83 1.25 -12.89 9.80
C ASP A 83 0.90 -13.08 8.32
N VAL A 84 0.98 -12.02 7.51
CA VAL A 84 0.67 -12.04 6.07
C VAL A 84 1.90 -11.64 5.29
N LYS A 85 2.13 -12.32 4.17
CA LYS A 85 3.22 -11.98 3.26
C LYS A 85 2.64 -11.41 1.97
N THR A 86 3.21 -10.30 1.54
CA THR A 86 3.01 -9.79 0.20
C THR A 86 3.67 -10.73 -0.78
N GLU A 87 2.86 -11.42 -1.57
CA GLU A 87 3.34 -12.35 -2.59
C GLU A 87 3.69 -11.60 -3.86
N THR A 88 2.83 -10.68 -4.31
CA THR A 88 3.03 -9.91 -5.55
C THR A 88 2.30 -8.57 -5.48
N VAL A 89 2.88 -7.54 -6.09
CA VAL A 89 2.28 -6.21 -6.24
C VAL A 89 2.29 -5.82 -7.71
N ILE A 90 1.15 -5.41 -8.24
CA ILE A 90 0.96 -5.08 -9.65
C ILE A 90 0.21 -3.74 -9.78
N PRO A 91 0.80 -2.73 -10.44
CA PRO A 91 2.19 -2.67 -10.89
C PRO A 91 3.19 -2.60 -9.72
N SER A 92 4.39 -3.15 -9.91
CA SER A 92 5.46 -3.07 -8.91
C SER A 92 6.12 -1.69 -8.85
N SER A 93 5.85 -0.83 -9.83
CA SER A 93 6.31 0.56 -9.88
C SER A 93 5.18 1.49 -10.28
N VAL A 94 5.11 2.64 -9.62
CA VAL A 94 4.15 3.69 -9.92
C VAL A 94 4.88 4.93 -10.40
N GLN A 95 4.26 5.66 -11.31
CA GLN A 95 4.78 6.93 -11.79
C GLN A 95 4.20 8.04 -10.92
N VAL A 96 5.07 8.80 -10.26
CA VAL A 96 4.69 9.94 -9.46
C VAL A 96 5.17 11.21 -10.13
N GLU A 97 4.23 12.09 -10.45
CA GLU A 97 4.50 13.42 -10.97
C GLU A 97 4.35 14.45 -9.86
N ILE A 98 5.46 15.07 -9.47
CA ILE A 98 5.49 16.11 -8.45
C ILE A 98 5.45 17.47 -9.15
N THR A 99 4.46 18.28 -8.81
CA THR A 99 4.31 19.66 -9.30
C THR A 99 4.10 20.64 -8.15
N LEU A 100 4.33 21.91 -8.40
CA LEU A 100 4.07 22.96 -7.42
C LEU A 100 2.55 23.14 -7.30
N LEU A 101 2.01 23.10 -6.07
CA LEU A 101 0.65 23.59 -5.83
C LEU A 101 0.68 25.09 -6.09
N ALA A 102 0.26 25.49 -7.29
CA ALA A 102 -0.21 26.84 -7.51
C ALA A 102 -1.47 26.97 -6.65
N THR A 103 -1.30 27.52 -5.44
CA THR A 103 -2.41 27.86 -4.56
C THR A 103 -3.44 28.60 -5.42
N PRO A 104 -4.67 28.08 -5.65
CA PRO A 104 -5.71 28.92 -6.19
C PRO A 104 -5.92 29.96 -5.10
N THR A 105 -5.45 31.18 -5.34
CA THR A 105 -5.70 32.35 -4.53
C THR A 105 -7.16 32.27 -4.07
N SER A 106 -7.38 32.02 -2.77
CA SER A 106 -8.68 32.29 -2.16
C SER A 106 -8.87 33.79 -2.26
N GLU A 107 -9.46 34.20 -3.37
CA GLU A 107 -9.94 35.56 -3.61
C GLU A 107 -11.00 35.81 -2.53
N ARG A 108 -10.66 36.71 -1.60
CA ARG A 108 -11.50 37.11 -0.47
C ARG A 108 -12.36 38.30 -0.88
#